data_AF-A0A0Z8N6V7-F1
#
_entry.id   AF-A0A0Z8N6V7-F1
#
_cell.length_a   1.000
_cell.length_b   1.000
_cell.length_c   1.000
_cell.angle_alpha   90.00
_cell.angle_beta   90.00
_cell.angle_gamma   90.00
#
_symmetry.space_group_name_H-M   'P 1'
#
loop_
_entity.id
_entity.type
_entity.pdbx_description
1 polymer ?
#
loop_
_entity_poly.entity_id
_entity_poly.type
_entity_poly.pdbx_seq_one_letter_code
_entity_poly.pdbx_strand_id
1 'polypeptide(L)'
;MAVINGKATASEKTDEELAREVLAGKHGAGEDRKRSLGPRYEPVQAIVNKLLRAKEKPSETVENEPQTVQFKEDGDLSFNGAVLKKDVLDKILANCKKHDILPSYAITVLHFEGLWGTSAVGKADNNWGGMTWTGKGERPSGVTVTQGSARPSNEGGHYMHYASVDDFLTDWFYLLRSGGSYKVSGAKTFSEAVKGMFKVGGAVYDYAATGYDNYLVGMSSRLKAIESENGSLAKYDQQTVTDVGQSDKIEVAIEGIEVTINGTRYKLTKEPI
;
A
#
# COMPACT_ATOMS: atom_id res chain seq x y z
N MET A 1 22.88 -64.40 0.29
CA MET A 1 22.95 -63.21 -0.58
C MET A 1 21.63 -63.15 -1.35
N ALA A 2 20.88 -62.05 -1.44
CA ALA A 2 21.26 -60.66 -1.61
C ALA A 2 20.26 -59.69 -0.95
N VAL A 3 20.77 -58.50 -0.63
CA VAL A 3 20.04 -57.31 -0.16
C VAL A 3 19.59 -56.52 -1.39
N ILE A 4 18.32 -56.14 -1.49
CA ILE A 4 17.82 -55.16 -2.47
C ILE A 4 17.32 -53.92 -1.74
N ASN A 5 18.14 -52.87 -1.78
CA ASN A 5 17.88 -51.54 -1.23
C ASN A 5 17.30 -50.64 -2.33
N GLY A 6 15.97 -50.51 -2.37
CA GLY A 6 15.26 -49.64 -3.30
C GLY A 6 15.16 -48.21 -2.76
N LYS A 7 16.15 -47.36 -3.10
CA LYS A 7 16.14 -45.93 -2.83
C LYS A 7 15.14 -45.25 -3.77
N ALA A 8 13.97 -44.88 -3.28
CA ALA A 8 12.98 -44.11 -4.03
C ALA A 8 13.56 -42.73 -4.39
N THR A 9 13.74 -42.47 -5.68
CA THR A 9 14.05 -41.13 -6.20
C THR A 9 12.77 -40.29 -6.17
N ALA A 10 12.71 -39.30 -5.29
CA ALA A 10 11.66 -38.30 -5.28
C ALA A 10 11.69 -37.53 -6.61
N SER A 11 10.58 -37.55 -7.34
CA SER A 11 10.41 -36.76 -8.57
C SER A 11 10.57 -35.28 -8.23
N GLU A 12 11.58 -34.62 -8.80
CA GLU A 12 11.72 -33.17 -8.68
C GLU A 12 10.55 -32.48 -9.40
N LYS A 13 9.99 -31.44 -8.75
CA LYS A 13 8.88 -30.66 -9.31
C LYS A 13 9.31 -29.93 -10.59
N THR A 14 8.41 -29.84 -11.56
CA THR A 14 8.59 -29.06 -12.80
C THR A 14 8.50 -27.55 -12.56
N ASP A 15 9.02 -26.74 -13.49
CA ASP A 15 8.96 -25.26 -13.35
C ASP A 15 7.51 -24.76 -13.38
N GLU A 16 6.63 -25.45 -14.12
CA GLU A 16 5.19 -25.17 -14.15
C GLU A 16 4.49 -25.49 -12.82
N GLU A 17 4.92 -26.55 -12.12
CA GLU A 17 4.40 -26.87 -10.79
C GLU A 17 4.86 -25.83 -9.76
N LEU A 18 6.14 -25.46 -9.79
CA LEU A 18 6.67 -24.39 -8.95
C LEU A 18 5.98 -23.05 -9.26
N ALA A 19 5.68 -22.75 -10.52
CA ALA A 19 4.94 -21.55 -10.90
C ALA A 19 3.51 -21.53 -10.32
N ARG A 20 2.82 -22.68 -10.33
CA ARG A 20 1.51 -22.82 -9.65
C ARG A 20 1.63 -22.66 -8.14
N GLU A 21 2.69 -23.17 -7.54
CA GLU A 21 2.97 -22.99 -6.10
C GLU A 21 3.29 -21.54 -5.74
N VAL A 22 3.98 -20.81 -6.63
CA VAL A 22 4.21 -19.37 -6.50
C VAL A 22 2.88 -18.61 -6.56
N LEU A 23 2.02 -18.93 -7.52
CA LEU A 23 0.67 -18.34 -7.61
C LEU A 23 -0.22 -18.69 -6.41
N ALA A 24 0.03 -19.83 -5.78
CA ALA A 24 -0.61 -20.25 -4.53
C ALA A 24 0.07 -19.66 -3.27
N GLY A 25 1.10 -18.82 -3.42
CA GLY A 25 1.78 -18.12 -2.33
C GLY A 25 2.81 -18.94 -1.54
N LYS A 26 3.13 -20.17 -1.96
CA LYS A 26 3.98 -21.10 -1.19
C LYS A 26 5.48 -20.75 -1.17
N HIS A 27 5.92 -19.86 -2.05
CA HIS A 27 7.32 -19.45 -2.17
C HIS A 27 7.59 -18.03 -1.63
N GLY A 28 6.62 -17.41 -0.95
CA GLY A 28 6.77 -16.03 -0.49
C GLY A 28 6.91 -15.02 -1.65
N ALA A 29 7.46 -13.85 -1.35
CA ALA A 29 7.64 -12.74 -2.28
C ALA A 29 9.09 -12.22 -2.27
N GLY A 30 9.50 -11.52 -3.34
CA GLY A 30 10.82 -10.91 -3.43
C GLY A 30 11.99 -11.89 -3.21
N GLU A 31 12.88 -11.55 -2.27
CA GLU A 31 14.07 -12.34 -1.95
C GLU A 31 13.75 -13.70 -1.34
N ASP A 32 12.60 -13.87 -0.67
CA ASP A 32 12.21 -15.19 -0.15
C ASP A 32 11.80 -16.12 -1.27
N ARG A 33 11.21 -15.59 -2.34
CA ARG A 33 10.94 -16.35 -3.57
C ARG A 33 12.22 -16.71 -4.29
N LYS A 34 13.17 -15.78 -4.38
CA LYS A 34 14.50 -16.07 -4.95
C LYS A 34 15.26 -17.10 -4.13
N ARG A 35 15.18 -17.03 -2.80
CA ARG A 35 15.80 -18.00 -1.88
C ARG A 35 15.12 -19.37 -1.97
N SER A 36 13.80 -19.40 -2.10
CA SER A 36 12.99 -20.63 -2.16
C SER A 36 13.12 -21.34 -3.51
N LEU A 37 13.16 -20.61 -4.63
CA LEU A 37 13.30 -21.17 -5.97
C LEU A 37 14.75 -21.30 -6.43
N GLY A 38 15.67 -20.55 -5.80
CA GLY A 38 17.09 -20.56 -6.10
C GLY A 38 17.36 -20.28 -7.59
N PRO A 39 18.20 -21.09 -8.27
CA PRO A 39 18.50 -20.94 -9.69
C PRO A 39 17.27 -21.04 -10.61
N ARG A 40 16.18 -21.64 -10.14
CA ARG A 40 14.93 -21.81 -10.92
C ARG A 40 14.01 -20.60 -10.83
N TYR A 41 14.41 -19.55 -10.12
CA TYR A 41 13.62 -18.34 -9.97
C TYR A 41 13.21 -17.73 -11.32
N GLU A 42 14.18 -17.47 -12.20
CA GLU A 42 13.95 -16.84 -13.51
C GLU A 42 12.98 -17.64 -14.41
N PRO A 43 13.21 -18.94 -14.68
CA PRO A 43 12.30 -19.72 -15.52
C PRO A 43 10.91 -19.87 -14.91
N VAL A 44 10.81 -20.09 -13.58
CA VAL A 44 9.52 -20.20 -12.88
C VAL A 44 8.75 -18.87 -12.92
N GLN A 45 9.42 -17.75 -12.68
CA GLN A 45 8.81 -16.42 -12.67
C GLN A 45 8.32 -16.03 -14.08
N ALA A 46 9.03 -16.43 -15.14
CA ALA A 46 8.56 -16.23 -16.52
C ALA A 46 7.25 -16.99 -16.80
N ILE A 47 7.11 -18.23 -16.29
CA ILE A 47 5.89 -19.03 -16.41
C ILE A 47 4.74 -18.42 -15.59
N VAL A 48 5.01 -17.95 -14.36
CA VAL A 48 4.03 -17.21 -13.54
C VAL A 48 3.48 -16.02 -14.31
N ASN A 49 4.35 -15.21 -14.91
CA ASN A 49 3.96 -14.04 -15.70
C ASN A 49 3.09 -14.43 -16.92
N LYS A 50 3.43 -15.53 -17.60
CA LYS A 50 2.64 -16.07 -18.72
C LYS A 50 1.25 -16.54 -18.26
N LEU A 51 1.16 -17.23 -17.13
CA LEU A 51 -0.11 -17.74 -16.58
C LEU A 51 -1.05 -16.61 -16.12
N LEU A 52 -0.50 -15.53 -15.58
CA LEU A 52 -1.28 -14.34 -15.22
C LEU A 52 -1.86 -13.66 -16.46
N ARG A 53 -1.04 -13.47 -17.52
CA ARG A 53 -1.50 -12.93 -18.81
C ARG A 53 -2.54 -13.82 -19.50
N ALA A 54 -2.44 -15.14 -19.38
CA ALA A 54 -3.39 -16.07 -19.99
C ALA A 54 -4.75 -16.14 -19.25
N LYS A 55 -4.80 -15.74 -17.97
CA LYS A 55 -6.06 -15.60 -17.22
C LYS A 55 -6.84 -14.34 -17.61
N GLU A 56 -6.19 -13.38 -18.26
CA GLU A 56 -6.82 -12.18 -18.81
C GLU A 56 -7.24 -12.49 -20.26
N LYS A 57 -8.44 -13.04 -20.47
CA LYS A 57 -9.07 -13.06 -21.81
C LYS A 57 -9.66 -11.68 -22.12
N PRO A 58 -9.65 -11.25 -23.40
CA PRO A 58 -9.73 -9.84 -23.78
C PRO A 58 -11.16 -9.31 -23.71
N SER A 59 -11.36 -8.23 -22.96
CA SER A 59 -12.54 -7.38 -23.09
C SER A 59 -12.25 -6.27 -24.09
N GLU A 60 -13.25 -5.97 -24.91
CA GLU A 60 -13.21 -5.16 -26.12
C GLU A 60 -12.66 -3.74 -25.93
N THR A 61 -11.83 -3.35 -26.91
CA THR A 61 -11.44 -2.00 -27.36
C THR A 61 -11.73 -0.82 -26.42
N VAL A 62 -10.68 -0.39 -25.71
CA VAL A 62 -10.44 1.02 -25.40
C VAL A 62 -9.02 1.32 -25.86
N GLU A 63 -8.86 2.41 -26.60
CA GLU A 63 -7.59 2.82 -27.21
C GLU A 63 -6.44 2.76 -26.20
N ASN A 64 -5.38 2.04 -26.57
CA ASN A 64 -4.17 1.89 -25.77
C ASN A 64 -3.47 3.26 -25.67
N GLU A 65 -3.72 4.00 -24.60
CA GLU A 65 -2.65 4.80 -24.04
C GLU A 65 -1.55 3.84 -23.54
N PRO A 66 -0.27 4.13 -23.82
CA PRO A 66 0.81 3.21 -23.52
C PRO A 66 0.87 2.97 -22.01
N GLN A 67 0.48 1.77 -21.57
CA GLN A 67 0.74 1.32 -20.21
C GLN A 67 2.25 1.20 -20.01
N THR A 68 2.85 2.26 -19.46
CA THR A 68 4.24 2.25 -19.01
C THR A 68 4.38 1.16 -17.96
N VAL A 69 5.07 0.08 -18.28
CA VAL A 69 5.65 -0.81 -17.28
C VAL A 69 6.53 0.09 -16.41
N GLN A 70 6.08 0.43 -15.21
CA GLN A 70 6.82 1.35 -14.34
C GLN A 70 8.02 0.60 -13.77
N PHE A 71 9.14 0.66 -14.46
CA PHE A 71 10.41 0.20 -13.93
C PHE A 71 10.82 1.12 -12.78
N LYS A 72 11.31 0.54 -11.69
CA LYS A 72 11.86 1.29 -10.56
C LYS A 72 13.14 1.99 -11.01
N GLU A 73 13.18 3.30 -10.87
CA GLU A 73 14.37 4.13 -11.09
C GLU A 73 14.99 4.54 -9.75
N ASP A 74 16.18 5.13 -9.80
CA ASP A 74 16.83 5.61 -8.59
C ASP A 74 16.02 6.74 -7.94
N GLY A 75 15.79 6.63 -6.62
CA GLY A 75 14.91 7.54 -5.88
C GLY A 75 13.42 7.17 -5.88
N ASP A 76 12.98 6.19 -6.69
CA ASP A 76 11.62 5.66 -6.62
C ASP A 76 11.46 4.73 -5.40
N LEU A 77 10.24 4.64 -4.87
CA LEU A 77 9.87 3.58 -3.93
C LEU A 77 9.09 2.50 -4.67
N SER A 78 9.30 1.24 -4.30
CA SER A 78 8.57 0.11 -4.87
C SER A 78 8.06 -0.79 -3.76
N PHE A 79 6.80 -1.21 -3.83
CA PHE A 79 6.29 -2.24 -2.93
C PHE A 79 5.09 -2.94 -3.56
N ASN A 80 5.10 -4.28 -3.52
CA ASN A 80 3.99 -5.13 -4.00
C ASN A 80 3.53 -4.80 -5.44
N GLY A 81 4.49 -4.55 -6.35
CA GLY A 81 4.22 -4.25 -7.77
C GLY A 81 3.78 -2.81 -8.06
N ALA A 82 3.57 -1.99 -7.03
CA ALA A 82 3.37 -0.54 -7.19
C ALA A 82 4.72 0.20 -7.09
N VAL A 83 4.86 1.26 -7.89
CA VAL A 83 6.02 2.16 -7.86
C VAL A 83 5.53 3.57 -7.56
N LEU A 84 6.05 4.18 -6.50
CA LEU A 84 5.89 5.60 -6.25
C LEU A 84 7.07 6.31 -6.90
N LYS A 85 6.78 7.00 -8.00
CA LYS A 85 7.76 7.76 -8.74
C LYS A 85 8.32 8.91 -7.91
N LYS A 86 9.62 9.17 -8.07
CA LYS A 86 10.35 10.19 -7.32
C LYS A 86 9.70 11.58 -7.43
N ASP A 87 9.20 11.95 -8.60
CA ASP A 87 8.49 13.22 -8.83
C ASP A 87 7.23 13.35 -7.98
N VAL A 88 6.43 12.28 -7.86
CA VAL A 88 5.26 12.24 -6.97
C VAL A 88 5.69 12.19 -5.51
N LEU A 89 6.74 11.43 -5.17
CA LEU A 89 7.31 11.41 -3.83
C LEU A 89 7.73 12.81 -3.38
N ASP A 90 8.45 13.57 -4.22
CA ASP A 90 8.88 14.93 -3.91
C ASP A 90 7.68 15.86 -3.61
N LYS A 91 6.56 15.70 -4.34
CA LYS A 91 5.30 16.43 -4.08
C LYS A 91 4.65 16.01 -2.76
N ILE A 92 4.68 14.72 -2.42
CA ILE A 92 4.22 14.21 -1.12
C ILE A 92 5.07 14.84 -0.01
N LEU A 93 6.40 14.84 -0.14
CA LEU A 93 7.32 15.42 0.86
C LEU A 93 7.09 16.93 1.01
N ALA A 94 6.86 17.66 -0.09
CA ALA A 94 6.54 19.08 -0.05
C ALA A 94 5.23 19.36 0.70
N ASN A 95 4.18 18.56 0.48
CA ASN A 95 2.93 18.69 1.21
C ASN A 95 3.07 18.29 2.69
N CYS A 96 3.83 17.24 2.99
CA CYS A 96 4.18 16.82 4.34
C CYS A 96 4.83 17.98 5.12
N LYS A 97 5.83 18.63 4.51
CA LYS A 97 6.49 19.82 5.10
C LYS A 97 5.52 20.96 5.33
N LYS A 98 4.69 21.28 4.32
CA LYS A 98 3.74 22.39 4.37
C LYS A 98 2.70 22.23 5.47
N HIS A 99 2.29 21.00 5.75
CA HIS A 99 1.20 20.69 6.66
C HIS A 99 1.64 20.03 7.97
N ASP A 100 2.95 19.93 8.19
CA ASP A 100 3.57 19.31 9.36
C ASP A 100 3.06 17.86 9.57
N ILE A 101 3.17 17.05 8.53
CA ILE A 101 2.72 15.64 8.52
C ILE A 101 3.94 14.77 8.29
N LEU A 102 4.03 13.64 9.00
CA LEU A 102 5.11 12.67 8.80
C LEU A 102 5.05 12.03 7.40
N PRO A 103 6.09 12.18 6.56
CA PRO A 103 6.23 11.44 5.31
C PRO A 103 6.02 9.93 5.42
N SER A 104 6.56 9.27 6.45
CA SER A 104 6.41 7.83 6.64
C SER A 104 4.95 7.42 6.74
N TYR A 105 4.13 8.23 7.42
CA TYR A 105 2.68 8.07 7.46
C TYR A 105 2.05 8.27 6.09
N ALA A 106 2.29 9.41 5.44
CA ALA A 106 1.66 9.76 4.16
C ALA A 106 2.00 8.75 3.04
N ILE A 107 3.27 8.38 2.92
CA ILE A 107 3.73 7.38 1.94
C ILE A 107 3.05 6.03 2.17
N THR A 108 2.95 5.61 3.44
CA THR A 108 2.36 4.31 3.79
C THR A 108 0.86 4.28 3.53
N VAL A 109 0.11 5.31 3.95
CA VAL A 109 -1.36 5.31 3.79
C VAL A 109 -1.76 5.37 2.32
N LEU A 110 -1.04 6.14 1.49
CA LEU A 110 -1.29 6.21 0.06
C LEU A 110 -0.98 4.89 -0.66
N HIS A 111 -0.08 4.07 -0.13
CA HIS A 111 0.08 2.69 -0.60
C HIS A 111 -1.05 1.79 -0.09
N PHE A 112 -1.36 1.89 1.20
CA PHE A 112 -2.34 1.05 1.86
C PHE A 112 -3.73 1.16 1.23
N GLU A 113 -4.17 2.38 0.93
CA GLU A 113 -5.48 2.67 0.33
C GLU A 113 -5.46 2.56 -1.21
N GLY A 114 -4.44 3.14 -1.84
CA GLY A 114 -4.45 3.40 -3.27
C GLY A 114 -3.45 2.60 -4.09
N LEU A 115 -2.58 1.81 -3.44
CA LEU A 115 -1.41 1.17 -4.06
C LEU A 115 -0.59 2.18 -4.89
N TRP A 116 -0.38 3.39 -4.34
CA TRP A 116 0.27 4.51 -5.03
C TRP A 116 -0.30 4.77 -6.43
N GLY A 117 -1.63 4.75 -6.52
CA GLY A 117 -2.38 5.05 -7.74
C GLY A 117 -2.63 3.87 -8.66
N THR A 118 -2.10 2.68 -8.35
CA THR A 118 -2.30 1.52 -9.22
C THR A 118 -3.61 0.77 -8.96
N SER A 119 -4.37 1.14 -7.92
CA SER A 119 -5.73 0.64 -7.67
C SER A 119 -6.69 1.06 -8.79
N ALA A 120 -7.84 0.38 -8.90
CA ALA A 120 -8.85 0.69 -9.92
C ALA A 120 -9.30 2.17 -9.83
N VAL A 121 -9.56 2.64 -8.61
CA VAL A 121 -9.96 4.04 -8.34
C VAL A 121 -8.80 5.00 -8.55
N GLY A 122 -7.57 4.61 -8.18
CA GLY A 122 -6.37 5.42 -8.42
C GLY A 122 -6.14 5.69 -9.91
N LYS A 123 -6.33 4.67 -10.76
CA LYS A 123 -6.18 4.76 -12.22
C LYS A 123 -7.32 5.52 -12.90
N ALA A 124 -8.57 5.25 -12.48
CA ALA A 124 -9.73 5.84 -13.12
C ALA A 124 -9.98 7.29 -12.69
N ASP A 125 -9.66 7.62 -11.44
CA ASP A 125 -10.14 8.84 -10.80
C ASP A 125 -9.04 9.71 -10.19
N ASN A 126 -7.76 9.34 -10.35
CA ASN A 126 -6.62 9.96 -9.67
C ASN A 126 -6.81 10.02 -8.13
N ASN A 127 -7.61 9.13 -7.57
CA ASN A 127 -8.08 9.22 -6.19
C ASN A 127 -7.49 8.09 -5.34
N TRP A 128 -6.34 8.34 -4.73
CA TRP A 128 -5.58 7.30 -4.04
C TRP A 128 -6.01 7.08 -2.59
N GLY A 129 -6.81 8.00 -2.06
CA GLY A 129 -7.34 7.96 -0.69
C GLY A 129 -8.80 7.54 -0.59
N GLY A 130 -9.45 7.18 -1.70
CA GLY A 130 -10.86 6.76 -1.70
C GLY A 130 -11.85 7.90 -1.38
N MET A 131 -11.52 9.14 -1.74
CA MET A 131 -12.34 10.32 -1.46
C MET A 131 -13.73 10.18 -2.09
N THR A 132 -14.78 10.34 -1.27
CA THR A 132 -16.17 10.14 -1.68
C THR A 132 -16.77 11.40 -2.29
N TRP A 133 -17.47 11.28 -3.42
CA TRP A 133 -18.19 12.37 -4.06
C TRP A 133 -19.31 12.91 -3.17
N THR A 134 -19.35 14.23 -2.97
CA THR A 134 -20.31 14.91 -2.08
C THR A 134 -21.42 15.64 -2.84
N GLY A 135 -21.53 15.46 -4.16
CA GLY A 135 -22.49 16.18 -4.99
C GLY A 135 -22.10 17.62 -5.34
N LYS A 136 -20.88 18.07 -4.99
CA LYS A 136 -20.36 19.40 -5.28
C LYS A 136 -18.92 19.30 -5.79
N GLY A 137 -18.61 20.06 -6.84
CA GLY A 137 -17.30 20.03 -7.48
C GLY A 137 -16.26 20.89 -6.77
N GLU A 138 -16.68 22.00 -6.16
CA GLU A 138 -15.77 22.93 -5.50
C GLU A 138 -15.37 22.41 -4.12
N ARG A 139 -14.08 22.14 -3.94
CA ARG A 139 -13.53 21.67 -2.67
C ARG A 139 -13.02 22.84 -1.82
N PRO A 140 -13.12 22.75 -0.48
CA PRO A 140 -12.54 23.75 0.41
C PRO A 140 -11.02 23.95 0.26
N SER A 141 -10.31 22.99 -0.34
CA SER A 141 -8.90 23.09 -0.70
C SER A 141 -8.63 24.02 -1.89
N GLY A 142 -9.67 24.44 -2.61
CA GLY A 142 -9.58 25.16 -3.89
C GLY A 142 -9.55 24.26 -5.12
N VAL A 143 -9.44 22.93 -4.93
CA VAL A 143 -9.48 21.95 -6.01
C VAL A 143 -10.90 21.81 -6.56
N THR A 144 -11.01 21.60 -7.87
CA THR A 144 -12.28 21.22 -8.52
C THR A 144 -12.26 19.73 -8.83
N VAL A 145 -13.33 19.03 -8.45
CA VAL A 145 -13.53 17.61 -8.72
C VAL A 145 -14.82 17.38 -9.48
N THR A 146 -14.92 16.24 -10.15
CA THR A 146 -16.16 15.74 -10.74
C THR A 146 -16.56 14.41 -10.10
N GLN A 147 -17.75 13.91 -10.46
CA GLN A 147 -18.17 12.58 -10.06
C GLN A 147 -17.34 11.54 -10.82
N GLY A 148 -16.70 10.63 -10.08
CA GLY A 148 -15.90 9.54 -10.62
C GLY A 148 -16.62 8.21 -10.63
N SER A 149 -15.84 7.13 -10.54
CA SER A 149 -16.35 5.76 -10.56
C SER A 149 -17.30 5.44 -9.40
N ALA A 150 -18.17 4.45 -9.59
CA ALA A 150 -19.09 4.00 -8.56
C ALA A 150 -18.33 3.32 -7.40
N ARG A 151 -18.77 3.58 -6.17
CA ARG A 151 -18.29 2.87 -4.98
C ARG A 151 -18.89 1.45 -4.92
N PRO A 152 -18.29 0.53 -4.15
CA PRO A 152 -18.90 -0.77 -3.87
C PRO A 152 -20.37 -0.66 -3.47
N SER A 153 -21.20 -1.58 -3.96
CA SER A 153 -22.66 -1.50 -3.81
C SER A 153 -23.14 -1.45 -2.36
N ASN A 154 -22.37 -1.98 -1.41
CA ASN A 154 -22.62 -1.94 0.03
C ASN A 154 -22.30 -0.59 0.69
N GLU A 155 -21.48 0.26 0.06
CA GLU A 155 -21.16 1.61 0.53
C GLU A 155 -22.05 2.67 -0.14
N GLY A 156 -22.39 2.45 -1.41
CA GLY A 156 -23.19 3.37 -2.22
C GLY A 156 -22.47 4.66 -2.58
N GLY A 157 -22.98 5.34 -3.62
CA GLY A 157 -22.43 6.59 -4.13
C GLY A 157 -21.25 6.41 -5.10
N HIS A 158 -20.49 7.48 -5.28
CA HIS A 158 -19.38 7.56 -6.23
C HIS A 158 -18.12 8.09 -5.56
N TYR A 159 -16.96 7.78 -6.11
CA TYR A 159 -15.70 8.44 -5.77
C TYR A 159 -15.62 9.83 -6.41
N MET A 160 -14.76 10.69 -5.87
CA MET A 160 -14.33 11.91 -6.56
C MET A 160 -13.37 11.56 -7.67
N HIS A 161 -13.56 12.18 -8.84
CA HIS A 161 -12.58 12.21 -9.92
C HIS A 161 -11.78 13.51 -9.85
N TYR A 162 -10.46 13.39 -9.75
CA TYR A 162 -9.52 14.50 -9.77
C TYR A 162 -8.91 14.64 -11.15
N ALA A 163 -8.71 15.88 -11.62
CA ALA A 163 -8.08 16.13 -12.91
C ALA A 163 -6.61 15.64 -12.95
N SER A 164 -5.95 15.60 -11.80
CA SER A 164 -4.58 15.10 -11.66
C SER A 164 -4.31 14.51 -10.27
N VAL A 165 -3.22 13.76 -10.15
CA VAL A 165 -2.72 13.30 -8.83
C VAL A 165 -2.34 14.49 -7.94
N ASP A 166 -1.86 15.60 -8.51
CA ASP A 166 -1.48 16.80 -7.75
C ASP A 166 -2.71 17.46 -7.09
N ASP A 167 -3.84 17.48 -7.80
CA ASP A 167 -5.12 17.95 -7.27
C ASP A 167 -5.62 17.04 -6.14
N PHE A 168 -5.52 15.72 -6.32
CA PHE A 168 -5.82 14.76 -5.26
C PHE A 168 -4.94 14.98 -4.03
N LEU A 169 -3.62 15.09 -4.21
CA LEU A 169 -2.68 15.31 -3.10
C LEU A 169 -3.00 16.63 -2.39
N THR A 170 -3.26 17.70 -3.14
CA THR A 170 -3.64 19.00 -2.57
C THR A 170 -4.90 18.90 -1.71
N ASP A 171 -5.96 18.24 -2.19
CA ASP A 171 -7.22 18.10 -1.47
C ASP A 171 -7.11 17.13 -0.28
N TRP A 172 -6.41 16.01 -0.44
CA TRP A 172 -6.24 15.02 0.61
C TRP A 172 -5.40 15.55 1.77
N PHE A 173 -4.25 16.19 1.48
CA PHE A 173 -3.45 16.85 2.51
C PHE A 173 -4.17 18.02 3.17
N TYR A 174 -5.07 18.71 2.46
CA TYR A 174 -5.92 19.71 3.07
C TYR A 174 -6.73 19.12 4.22
N LEU A 175 -7.25 17.89 4.12
CA LEU A 175 -8.01 17.27 5.23
C LEU A 175 -7.17 17.00 6.48
N LEU A 176 -5.86 16.80 6.30
CA LEU A 176 -4.90 16.43 7.35
C LEU A 176 -4.22 17.62 8.03
N ARG A 177 -4.27 18.80 7.40
CA ARG A 177 -3.65 20.04 7.90
C ARG A 177 -4.12 20.40 9.31
N SER A 178 -3.37 21.26 10.00
CA SER A 178 -3.81 21.84 11.27
C SER A 178 -5.20 22.49 11.17
N GLY A 179 -6.09 22.15 12.11
CA GLY A 179 -7.50 22.56 12.06
C GLY A 179 -8.39 21.78 11.08
N GLY A 180 -7.83 20.80 10.36
CA GLY A 180 -8.55 19.91 9.46
C GLY A 180 -9.46 18.91 10.17
N SER A 181 -10.14 18.11 9.37
CA SER A 181 -11.07 17.06 9.84
C SER A 181 -10.35 15.91 10.53
N TYR A 182 -9.09 15.66 10.18
CA TYR A 182 -8.22 14.68 10.83
C TYR A 182 -7.12 15.38 11.63
N LYS A 183 -6.65 14.73 12.71
CA LYS A 183 -5.70 15.28 13.68
C LYS A 183 -4.30 14.67 13.50
N VAL A 184 -3.80 14.77 12.28
CA VAL A 184 -2.51 14.17 11.88
C VAL A 184 -1.37 15.18 11.95
N SER A 185 -1.63 16.44 11.60
CA SER A 185 -0.64 17.52 11.67
C SER A 185 -0.02 17.62 13.08
N GLY A 186 1.31 17.63 13.15
CA GLY A 186 2.10 17.69 14.38
C GLY A 186 2.26 16.36 15.12
N ALA A 187 1.79 15.24 14.56
CA ALA A 187 2.05 13.92 15.14
C ALA A 187 3.54 13.61 15.18
N LYS A 188 4.03 13.09 16.32
CA LYS A 188 5.46 12.83 16.54
C LYS A 188 5.86 11.43 16.13
N THR A 189 4.89 10.50 16.12
CA THR A 189 5.09 9.11 15.74
C THR A 189 4.12 8.69 14.66
N PHE A 190 4.45 7.60 13.95
CA PHE A 190 3.57 7.02 12.94
C PHE A 190 2.26 6.53 13.57
N SER A 191 2.33 5.93 14.76
CA SER A 191 1.12 5.48 15.48
C SER A 191 0.22 6.65 15.90
N GLU A 192 0.79 7.78 16.33
CA GLU A 192 0.04 9.00 16.62
C GLU A 192 -0.63 9.57 15.37
N ALA A 193 0.09 9.61 14.24
CA ALA A 193 -0.45 10.05 12.96
C ALA A 193 -1.64 9.17 12.52
N VAL A 194 -1.52 7.84 12.65
CA VAL A 194 -2.62 6.92 12.37
C VAL A 194 -3.79 7.15 13.34
N LYS A 195 -3.53 7.34 14.63
CA LYS A 195 -4.58 7.62 15.63
C LYS A 195 -5.35 8.89 15.29
N GLY A 196 -4.65 9.93 14.81
CA GLY A 196 -5.22 11.19 14.33
C GLY A 196 -6.22 11.05 13.19
N MET A 197 -6.27 9.90 12.51
CA MET A 197 -7.25 9.61 11.45
C MET A 197 -8.59 9.09 11.98
N PHE A 198 -8.71 8.86 13.28
CA PHE A 198 -9.89 8.27 13.89
C PHE A 198 -10.44 9.16 14.99
N LYS A 199 -11.72 8.99 15.34
CA LYS A 199 -12.36 9.74 16.42
C LYS A 199 -11.65 9.55 17.76
N VAL A 200 -11.05 8.38 17.99
CA VAL A 200 -10.22 8.10 19.18
C VAL A 200 -8.97 8.99 19.27
N GLY A 201 -8.51 9.55 18.16
CA GLY A 201 -7.47 10.59 18.10
C GLY A 201 -8.00 12.00 17.91
N GLY A 202 -9.31 12.22 18.00
CA GLY A 202 -9.95 13.52 17.88
C GLY A 202 -10.32 13.94 16.45
N ALA A 203 -10.27 13.02 15.48
CA ALA A 203 -10.81 13.29 14.16
C ALA A 203 -12.34 13.48 14.20
N VAL A 204 -12.87 14.19 13.21
CA VAL A 204 -14.33 14.37 13.04
C VAL A 204 -14.99 13.04 12.62
N TYR A 205 -14.27 12.24 11.83
CA TYR A 205 -14.75 10.97 11.27
C TYR A 205 -13.72 9.87 11.49
N ASP A 206 -14.19 8.62 11.50
CA ASP A 206 -13.29 7.47 11.40
C ASP A 206 -12.93 7.25 9.94
N TYR A 207 -11.63 7.20 9.64
CA TYR A 207 -11.16 7.08 8.25
C TYR A 207 -11.52 5.74 7.61
N ALA A 208 -11.56 4.66 8.39
CA ALA A 208 -11.90 3.33 7.92
C ALA A 208 -12.96 2.66 8.81
N ALA A 209 -13.88 1.91 8.20
CA ALA A 209 -14.95 1.19 8.90
C ALA A 209 -14.43 0.07 9.80
N THR A 210 -13.21 -0.43 9.57
CA THR A 210 -12.57 -1.49 10.36
C THR A 210 -12.23 -1.07 11.79
N GLY A 211 -12.28 0.23 12.10
CA GLY A 211 -11.88 0.80 13.38
C GLY A 211 -10.37 1.01 13.52
N TYR A 212 -9.99 1.82 14.52
CA TYR A 212 -8.62 2.30 14.74
C TYR A 212 -7.61 1.17 14.96
N ASP A 213 -7.87 0.22 15.88
CA ASP A 213 -6.86 -0.78 16.25
C ASP A 213 -6.51 -1.70 15.07
N ASN A 214 -7.52 -2.19 14.35
CA ASN A 214 -7.31 -3.01 13.15
C ASN A 214 -6.56 -2.24 12.06
N TYR A 215 -6.90 -0.96 11.88
CA TYR A 215 -6.26 -0.10 10.91
C TYR A 215 -4.79 0.19 11.28
N LEU A 216 -4.50 0.45 12.55
CA LEU A 216 -3.16 0.67 13.06
C LEU A 216 -2.26 -0.55 12.82
N VAL A 217 -2.78 -1.76 13.07
CA VAL A 217 -2.04 -3.00 12.80
C VAL A 217 -1.74 -3.16 11.32
N GLY A 218 -2.74 -2.94 10.45
CA GLY A 218 -2.59 -3.02 9.00
C GLY A 218 -1.56 -2.02 8.47
N MET A 219 -1.67 -0.76 8.91
CA MET A 219 -0.76 0.33 8.55
C MET A 219 0.67 0.09 9.05
N SER A 220 0.83 -0.38 10.29
CA SER A 220 2.15 -0.68 10.87
C SER A 220 2.84 -1.83 10.12
N SER A 221 2.07 -2.87 9.78
CA SER A 221 2.57 -3.99 8.98
C SER A 221 2.94 -3.52 7.57
N ARG A 222 2.14 -2.63 6.97
CA ARG A 222 2.40 -2.05 5.65
C ARG A 222 3.67 -1.20 5.65
N LEU A 223 3.85 -0.35 6.66
CA LEU A 223 5.07 0.46 6.82
C LEU A 223 6.30 -0.45 6.82
N LYS A 224 6.32 -1.49 7.66
CA LYS A 224 7.48 -2.39 7.75
C LYS A 224 7.73 -3.19 6.47
N ALA A 225 6.67 -3.56 5.75
CA ALA A 225 6.81 -4.23 4.47
C ALA A 225 7.33 -3.28 3.36
N ILE A 226 6.95 -2.01 3.37
CA ILE A 226 7.55 -1.01 2.47
C ILE A 226 9.01 -0.77 2.84
N GLU A 227 9.32 -0.65 4.13
CA GLU A 227 10.70 -0.41 4.60
C GLU A 227 11.65 -1.58 4.30
N SER A 228 11.16 -2.82 4.25
CA SER A 228 12.00 -3.98 3.91
C SER A 228 12.49 -3.96 2.46
N GLU A 229 11.74 -3.32 1.55
CA GLU A 229 12.11 -3.18 0.13
C GLU A 229 12.84 -1.86 -0.19
N ASN A 230 12.73 -0.85 0.67
CA ASN A 230 13.18 0.53 0.35
C ASN A 230 14.09 1.17 1.41
N GLY A 231 14.39 0.43 2.48
CA GLY A 231 15.01 0.97 3.70
C GLY A 231 14.03 1.82 4.51
N SER A 232 14.46 2.26 5.70
CA SER A 232 13.57 2.98 6.61
C SER A 232 13.03 4.27 5.99
N LEU A 233 11.73 4.51 6.17
CA LEU A 233 11.06 5.76 5.77
C LEU A 233 11.29 6.89 6.78
N ALA A 234 11.78 6.59 7.98
CA ALA A 234 12.12 7.60 9.00
C ALA A 234 13.14 8.64 8.49
N LYS A 235 13.95 8.27 7.49
CA LYS A 235 14.84 9.22 6.80
C LYS A 235 14.09 10.40 6.21
N TYR A 236 12.88 10.19 5.69
CA TYR A 236 12.06 11.26 5.12
C TYR A 236 11.44 12.13 6.23
N ASP A 237 11.02 11.53 7.34
CA ASP A 237 10.49 12.27 8.49
C ASP A 237 11.51 13.29 9.01
N GLN A 238 12.71 12.81 9.32
CA GLN A 238 13.81 13.62 9.86
C GLN A 238 14.26 14.74 8.90
N GLN A 239 14.08 14.56 7.59
CA GLN A 239 14.44 15.55 6.57
C GLN A 239 13.34 16.59 6.34
N THR A 240 12.09 16.29 6.70
CA THR A 240 10.92 17.05 6.26
C THR A 240 10.31 17.88 7.38
N VAL A 241 10.21 17.33 8.59
CA VAL A 241 9.56 17.96 9.74
C VAL A 241 10.53 18.11 10.92
N THR A 242 10.33 19.13 11.75
CA THR A 242 11.34 19.59 12.74
C THR A 242 11.20 18.99 14.14
N ASP A 243 10.04 18.42 14.49
CA ASP A 243 9.75 17.86 15.83
C ASP A 243 9.29 16.40 15.71
N VAL A 244 10.19 15.54 15.23
CA VAL A 244 9.95 14.10 15.08
C VAL A 244 10.26 13.38 16.40
N GLY A 245 9.33 12.55 16.85
CA GLY A 245 9.53 11.68 18.02
C GLY A 245 10.47 10.51 17.72
N GLN A 246 10.70 9.66 18.73
CA GLN A 246 11.36 8.39 18.47
C GLN A 246 10.46 7.53 17.56
N SER A 247 11.05 6.90 16.55
CA SER A 247 10.32 6.00 15.67
C SER A 247 9.63 4.90 16.48
N ASP A 248 8.40 4.57 16.09
CA ASP A 248 7.65 3.50 16.75
C ASP A 248 8.44 2.19 16.73
N LYS A 249 8.45 1.49 17.86
CA LYS A 249 8.99 0.14 17.96
C LYS A 249 7.92 -0.83 17.49
N ILE A 250 8.04 -1.27 16.24
CA ILE A 250 7.07 -2.18 15.62
C ILE A 250 7.77 -3.51 15.36
N GLU A 251 7.26 -4.56 16.01
CA GLU A 251 7.70 -5.94 15.84
C GLU A 251 6.54 -6.75 15.25
N VAL A 252 6.77 -7.35 14.07
CA VAL A 252 5.80 -8.20 13.39
C VAL A 252 6.29 -9.64 13.50
N ALA A 253 5.59 -10.49 14.25
CA ALA A 253 5.91 -11.91 14.32
C ALA A 253 5.39 -12.63 13.07
N ILE A 254 6.25 -13.43 12.43
CA ILE A 254 6.01 -14.07 11.11
C ILE A 254 4.85 -15.08 11.17
N GLU A 255 4.49 -15.57 12.36
CA GLU A 255 3.27 -16.36 12.59
C GLU A 255 2.04 -15.49 12.83
N GLY A 256 1.72 -14.64 11.84
CA GLY A 256 0.37 -14.22 11.44
C GLY A 256 -0.67 -13.78 12.48
N ILE A 257 -0.31 -13.54 13.73
CA ILE A 257 -1.28 -13.34 14.81
C ILE A 257 -0.84 -12.28 15.81
N GLU A 258 0.43 -11.83 15.87
CA GLU A 258 0.84 -10.81 16.85
C GLU A 258 1.68 -9.69 16.22
N VAL A 259 1.23 -8.44 16.41
CA VAL A 259 2.00 -7.23 16.12
C VAL A 259 2.18 -6.47 17.43
N THR A 260 3.43 -6.15 17.77
CA THR A 260 3.73 -5.32 18.95
C THR A 260 4.10 -3.93 18.48
N ILE A 261 3.37 -2.90 18.94
CA ILE A 261 3.61 -1.50 18.63
C ILE A 261 3.86 -0.78 19.94
N ASN A 262 5.06 -0.23 20.13
CA ASN A 262 5.48 0.47 21.34
C ASN A 262 5.25 -0.34 22.64
N GLY A 263 5.41 -1.66 22.56
CA GLY A 263 5.19 -2.58 23.70
C GLY A 263 3.74 -3.02 23.90
N THR A 264 2.77 -2.44 23.19
CA THR A 264 1.38 -2.93 23.16
C THR A 264 1.23 -4.04 22.13
N ARG A 265 0.71 -5.19 22.55
CA ARG A 265 0.52 -6.37 21.69
C ARG A 265 -0.91 -6.39 21.11
N TYR A 266 -1.00 -6.56 19.81
CA TYR A 266 -2.24 -6.67 19.04
C TYR A 266 -2.37 -8.06 18.43
N LYS A 267 -3.60 -8.58 18.39
CA LYS A 267 -3.90 -9.87 17.76
C LYS A 267 -4.63 -9.69 16.43
N LEU A 268 -4.08 -10.22 15.33
CA LEU A 268 -4.78 -10.27 14.04
C LEU A 268 -5.80 -11.41 14.04
N THR A 269 -7.09 -11.09 14.09
CA THR A 269 -8.16 -12.06 13.87
C THR A 269 -8.58 -12.01 12.40
N LYS A 270 -8.30 -13.07 11.63
CA LYS A 270 -8.94 -13.29 10.33
C LYS A 270 -10.41 -13.65 10.58
N GLU A 271 -11.32 -12.69 10.42
CA GLU A 271 -12.73 -13.02 10.25
C GLU A 271 -13.00 -13.30 8.76
N PRO A 272 -13.61 -14.44 8.40
CA PRO A 272 -14.11 -14.64 7.05
C PRO A 272 -15.27 -13.67 6.81
N ILE A 273 -15.18 -12.90 5.73
CA ILE A 273 -16.28 -12.11 5.17
C ILE A 273 -17.13 -13.00 4.28
#